data_AF-A0AB39R2P4-F1
#
_entry.id   AF-A0AB39R2P4-F1
#
_cell.length_a   1.000
_cell.length_b   1.000
_cell.length_c   1.000
_cell.angle_alpha   90.00
_cell.angle_beta   90.00
_cell.angle_gamma   90.00
#
_symmetry.space_group_name_H-M   'P 1'
#
loop_
_entity.id
_entity.type
_entity.pdbx_description
1 polymer ?
#
loop_
_entity_poly.entity_id
_entity_poly.type
_entity_poly.pdbx_seq_one_letter_code
_entity_poly.pdbx_strand_id
1 'polypeptide(L)' 'MAHGADPAPSTVPRADLAWAAGCEVCRGWGTVVTDDWRHELCPACQTSGRSAESVTNQPGTGVREQ' A
#
# COMPACT_ATOMS: atom_id res chain seq x y z
N MET A 1 20.30 -12.42 -22.01
CA MET A 1 20.34 -12.02 -20.59
C MET A 1 19.03 -11.31 -20.29
N ALA A 2 18.13 -11.94 -19.54
CA ALA A 2 16.81 -11.40 -19.22
C ALA A 2 16.69 -11.31 -17.70
N HIS A 3 16.80 -10.11 -17.15
CA HIS A 3 16.51 -9.85 -15.74
C HIS A 3 15.00 -9.73 -15.59
N GLY A 4 14.32 -10.86 -15.37
CA GLY A 4 12.95 -10.89 -14.88
C GLY A 4 12.98 -10.87 -13.36
N ALA A 5 13.22 -9.69 -12.77
CA ALA A 5 12.88 -9.49 -11.37
C ALA A 5 11.36 -9.33 -11.31
N ASP A 6 10.66 -10.43 -11.06
CA ASP A 6 9.25 -10.39 -10.68
C ASP A 6 9.15 -9.51 -9.42
N PRO A 7 8.53 -8.31 -9.48
CA PRO A 7 8.41 -7.50 -8.29
C PRO A 7 7.41 -8.20 -7.38
N ALA A 8 7.93 -8.91 -6.38
CA ALA A 8 7.12 -9.44 -5.29
C ALA A 8 6.13 -8.36 -4.85
N PRO A 9 4.84 -8.68 -4.65
CA PRO A 9 3.83 -7.70 -4.30
C PRO A 9 4.30 -6.95 -3.07
N SER A 10 4.64 -5.67 -3.25
CA SER A 10 5.12 -4.83 -2.17
C SER A 10 3.96 -4.65 -1.20
N THR A 11 4.07 -5.22 0.00
CA THR A 11 3.10 -5.06 1.11
C THR A 11 3.06 -3.62 1.65
N VAL A 12 3.90 -2.74 1.11
CA VAL A 12 3.93 -1.32 1.44
C VAL A 12 2.81 -0.62 0.66
N PRO A 13 1.84 0.03 1.36
CA PRO A 13 0.83 0.83 0.71
C PRO A 13 1.49 1.89 -0.17
N ARG A 14 1.15 1.88 -1.47
CA ARG A 14 1.59 2.93 -2.39
C ARG A 14 0.52 4.02 -2.45
N ALA A 15 0.96 5.27 -2.43
CA ALA A 15 0.08 6.39 -2.65
C ALA A 15 -0.35 6.47 -4.11
N ASP A 16 -1.63 6.76 -4.35
CA ASP A 16 -2.16 7.07 -5.67
C ASP A 16 -1.90 8.54 -6.00
N LEU A 17 -1.00 8.79 -6.94
CA LEU A 17 -0.62 10.15 -7.36
C LEU A 17 -1.73 10.86 -8.14
N ALA A 18 -2.62 10.11 -8.80
CA ALA A 18 -3.74 10.72 -9.52
C ALA A 18 -4.74 11.31 -8.52
N TRP A 19 -4.94 10.67 -7.37
CA TRP A 19 -5.76 11.22 -6.28
C TRP A 19 -5.04 12.32 -5.50
N ALA A 20 -3.71 12.25 -5.40
CA ALA A 20 -2.93 13.28 -4.75
C ALA A 20 -2.89 14.59 -5.56
N ALA A 21 -3.05 14.53 -6.89
CA ALA A 21 -3.00 15.67 -7.78
C ALA A 21 -4.07 16.72 -7.39
N GLY A 22 -3.64 17.80 -6.73
CA GLY A 22 -4.51 18.87 -6.24
C GLY A 22 -4.92 18.75 -4.77
N CYS A 23 -4.45 17.74 -4.03
CA CYS A 23 -4.67 17.67 -2.58
C CYS A 23 -3.79 18.70 -1.87
N GLU A 24 -4.41 19.63 -1.14
CA GLU A 24 -3.70 20.69 -0.42
C GLU A 24 -2.94 20.17 0.82
N VAL A 25 -3.42 19.07 1.43
CA VAL A 25 -2.82 18.49 2.63
C VAL A 25 -1.47 17.83 2.33
N CYS A 26 -1.43 16.91 1.36
CA CYS A 26 -0.19 16.25 0.96
C CYS A 26 0.54 16.96 -0.18
N ARG A 27 -0.02 18.04 -0.74
CA ARG A 27 0.59 18.85 -1.81
C ARG A 27 1.01 18.04 -3.05
N GLY A 28 0.22 17.04 -3.43
CA GLY A 28 0.51 16.20 -4.60
C GLY A 28 1.34 14.94 -4.31
N TRP A 29 1.83 14.74 -3.09
CA TRP A 29 2.69 13.61 -2.76
C TRP A 29 1.92 12.33 -2.45
N GLY A 30 0.69 12.46 -1.97
CA GLY A 30 -0.14 11.34 -1.56
C GLY A 30 0.27 10.70 -0.23
N THR A 31 1.38 11.14 0.37
CA THR A 31 1.78 10.82 1.74
C THR A 31 1.98 12.07 2.57
N VAL A 32 1.93 11.91 3.89
CA VAL A 32 2.28 12.92 4.88
C VAL A 32 3.29 12.33 5.86
N VAL A 33 4.12 13.17 6.47
CA VAL A 33 4.99 12.76 7.57
C VAL A 33 4.27 13.04 8.88
N THR A 34 4.12 12.02 9.72
CA THR A 34 3.50 12.15 11.05
C THR A 34 4.51 12.68 12.07
N ASP A 35 4.03 13.04 13.26
CA ASP A 35 4.88 13.48 14.38
C ASP A 35 5.88 12.40 14.84
N ASP A 36 5.58 11.11 14.58
CA ASP A 36 6.51 9.98 14.80
C ASP A 36 7.54 9.82 13.66
N TRP A 37 7.64 10.81 12.76
CA TRP A 37 8.51 10.80 11.58
C TRP A 37 8.21 9.65 10.61
N ARG A 38 6.98 9.13 10.62
CA ARG A 38 6.55 8.08 9.69
C ARG A 38 5.88 8.67 8.48
N HIS A 39 6.15 8.06 7.33
CA HIS A 39 5.41 8.37 6.10
C HIS A 39 4.14 7.54 6.09
N GLU A 40 3.00 8.21 6.11
CA GLU A 40 1.69 7.59 6.04
C GLU A 40 0.92 8.11 4.83
N LEU A 41 -0.03 7.33 4.33
CA LEU A 41 -0.92 7.77 3.25
C LEU A 41 -1.72 8.99 3.70
N CYS A 42 -1.88 9.97 2.81
CA CYS A 42 -2.63 11.17 3.14
C CYS A 42 -4.11 10.84 3.41
N PRO A 43 -4.62 11.06 4.64
CA PRO A 43 -5.98 10.66 4.99
C PRO A 43 -7.06 11.45 4.24
N ALA A 44 -6.70 12.59 3.62
CA ALA A 44 -7.63 13.45 2.89
C ALA A 44 -7.87 13.00 1.44
N CYS A 45 -6.89 12.37 0.79
CA CYS A 45 -7.00 11.99 -0.63
C CYS A 45 -6.73 10.50 -0.89
N GLN A 46 -6.21 9.75 0.10
CA GLN A 46 -5.92 8.31 -0.04
C GLN A 46 -6.92 7.42 0.70
N THR A 47 -8.07 7.96 1.14
CA THR A 47 -9.07 7.27 1.99
C THR A 47 -9.68 6.04 1.35
N SER A 48 -9.66 5.94 0.02
CA SER A 48 -10.19 4.78 -0.73
C SER A 48 -9.13 3.69 -1.00
N GLY A 49 -7.89 3.89 -0.54
CA GLY A 49 -6.81 2.91 -0.57
C GLY A 49 -6.65 2.21 0.77
N ARG A 50 -7.65 1.41 1.18
CA ARG A 50 -7.40 0.35 2.17
C ARG A 50 -6.41 -0.63 1.54
N SER A 51 -5.11 -0.40 1.74
CA SER A 51 -4.04 -1.32 1.30
C SER A 51 -2.93 -1.35 2.34
N ALA A 52 -3.34 -1.65 3.56
CA ALA A 52 -2.79 -2.81 4.23
C ALA A 52 -3.97 -3.57 4.82
N GLU A 53 -4.89 -4.06 3.96
CA GLU A 53 -5.38 -5.38 4.29
C GLU A 53 -4.14 -6.26 4.25
N SER A 54 -3.60 -6.50 5.45
CA SER A 54 -2.75 -7.62 5.74
C SER A 54 -3.31 -8.75 4.89
N VAL A 55 -2.55 -9.17 3.86
CA VAL A 55 -2.72 -10.50 3.31
C VAL A 55 -2.37 -11.37 4.51
N THR A 56 -3.38 -11.58 5.35
CA THR A 56 -3.47 -12.72 6.22
C THR A 56 -3.28 -13.85 5.24
N ASN A 57 -2.05 -14.34 5.23
CA ASN A 57 -1.69 -15.62 4.69
C ASN A 57 -2.39 -16.62 5.59
N GLN A 58 -3.72 -16.70 5.50
CA GLN A 58 -4.49 -17.81 6.03
C GLN A 58 -4.01 -18.99 5.19
N PRO A 59 -3.22 -19.91 5.76
CA PRO A 59 -2.90 -21.13 5.06
C PRO A 59 -4.24 -21.85 4.91
N GLY A 60 -4.71 -21.95 3.67
CA GLY A 60 -5.90 -22.73 3.35
C GLY A 60 -5.77 -24.10 3.97
N THR A 61 -6.78 -24.46 4.76
CA THR A 61 -6.97 -25.74 5.39
C THR A 61 -7.04 -26.82 4.31
N GLY A 62 -5.89 -27.34 3.90
CA GLY A 62 -5.79 -28.55 3.11
C GLY A 62 -6.00 -29.74 4.02
N VAL A 63 -7.25 -30.15 4.21
CA VAL A 63 -7.56 -31.49 4.71
C VAL A 63 -6.86 -32.49 3.77
N ARG A 64 -5.94 -33.29 4.31
CA ARG A 64 -5.29 -34.38 3.58
C ARG A 64 -5.92 -35.66 4.10
N GLU A 65 -6.97 -36.08 3.43
CA GLU A 65 -7.51 -37.44 3.52
C GLU A 65 -6.49 -38.38 2.87
N GLN A 66 -5.93 -39.35 3.61
CA GLN A 66 -5.61 -40.73 3.20
C GLN A 66 -5.38 -41.58 4.46
#